data_AF-A0A3E2NL03-F1
#
_entry.id   AF-A0A3E2NL03-F1
#
_cell.length_a   1.000
_cell.length_b   1.000
_cell.length_c   1.000
_cell.angle_alpha   90.00
_cell.angle_beta   90.00
_cell.angle_gamma   90.00
#
_symmetry.space_group_name_H-M   'P 1'
#
loop_
_entity.id
_entity.type
_entity.pdbx_description
1 polymer ?
#
loop_
_entity_poly.entity_id
_entity_poly.type
_entity_poly.pdbx_seq_one_letter_code
_entity_poly.pdbx_strand_id
1 'polypeptide(L)'
;MIKTFIITTLFLLQISVANSQSTSTGIDLIITINGEVIVGDIMNVKISSTSETKMQEIINCGYYPGKLSVPESGFESIPDSSEVNLSFDFYGDSLGGRKLSNFRIKLMKRWLKSSYLILHVFDLNDKKYKRIFEPISKDQNYTFSITSPDYSFIRVTKKKIKQ
;
A
#
# COMPACT_ATOMS: atom_id res chain seq x y z
N MET A 1 -44.21 5.28 -33.05
CA MET A 1 -43.62 6.27 -32.12
C MET A 1 -43.34 5.70 -30.73
N ILE A 2 -44.31 5.19 -29.98
CA ILE A 2 -44.10 4.69 -28.61
C ILE A 2 -43.05 3.55 -28.53
N LYS A 3 -43.09 2.58 -29.46
CA LYS A 3 -42.10 1.49 -29.49
C LYS A 3 -40.68 1.99 -29.75
N THR A 4 -40.52 2.95 -30.66
CA THR A 4 -39.22 3.59 -30.96
C THR A 4 -38.71 4.35 -29.74
N PHE A 5 -39.58 5.10 -29.05
CA PHE A 5 -39.23 5.83 -27.83
C PHE A 5 -38.75 4.88 -26.72
N ILE A 6 -39.45 3.77 -26.48
CA ILE A 6 -39.06 2.77 -25.47
C ILE A 6 -37.69 2.17 -25.79
N ILE A 7 -37.44 1.82 -27.07
CA ILE A 7 -36.15 1.27 -27.50
C ILE A 7 -35.02 2.30 -27.28
N THR A 8 -35.25 3.56 -27.64
CA THR A 8 -34.24 4.62 -27.43
C THR A 8 -33.96 4.85 -25.94
N THR A 9 -34.99 4.85 -25.09
CA THR A 9 -34.82 4.97 -23.63
C THR A 9 -34.07 3.79 -23.03
N LEU A 10 -34.36 2.56 -23.48
CA LEU A 10 -33.67 1.35 -23.01
C LEU A 10 -32.18 1.37 -23.41
N PHE A 11 -31.89 1.84 -24.62
CA PHE A 11 -30.51 1.97 -25.12
C PHE A 11 -29.71 3.02 -24.33
N LEU A 12 -30.33 4.17 -24.01
CA LEU A 12 -29.70 5.22 -23.19
C LEU A 12 -29.42 4.76 -21.75
N LEU A 13 -30.28 3.91 -21.18
CA LEU A 13 -30.07 3.34 -19.85
C LEU A 13 -28.87 2.37 -19.81
N GLN A 14 -28.51 1.74 -20.93
CA GLN A 14 -27.37 0.83 -20.99
C GLN A 14 -26.03 1.58 -21.06
N ILE A 15 -26.02 2.77 -21.66
CA ILE A 15 -24.81 3.62 -21.75
C ILE A 15 -24.44 4.20 -20.38
N SER A 16 -25.43 4.52 -19.53
CA SER A 16 -25.14 5.08 -18.20
C SER A 16 -24.55 4.05 -17.23
N VAL A 17 -24.96 2.78 -17.29
CA VAL A 17 -24.39 1.71 -16.45
C VAL A 17 -22.99 1.29 -16.90
N ALA A 18 -22.66 1.39 -18.19
CA ALA A 18 -21.33 1.04 -18.69
C ALA A 18 -20.22 1.97 -18.14
N ASN A 19 -20.54 3.25 -17.90
CA ASN A 19 -19.58 4.25 -17.40
C ASN A 19 -19.38 4.24 -15.87
N SER A 20 -20.02 3.32 -15.15
CA SER A 20 -19.91 3.22 -13.68
C SER A 20 -18.88 2.18 -13.21
N GLN A 21 -18.15 1.52 -14.11
CA GLN A 21 -17.11 0.58 -13.70
C GLN A 21 -15.91 1.35 -13.15
N SER A 22 -15.66 1.21 -11.85
CA SER A 22 -14.45 1.72 -11.21
C SER A 22 -13.24 0.95 -11.74
N THR A 23 -12.41 1.61 -12.52
CA THR A 23 -11.14 1.05 -12.99
C THR A 23 -10.12 1.04 -11.86
N SER A 24 -9.24 0.04 -11.84
CA SER A 24 -8.21 -0.12 -10.82
C SER A 24 -6.88 -0.44 -11.47
N THR A 25 -5.84 0.31 -11.10
CA THR A 25 -4.47 0.02 -11.48
C THR A 25 -3.93 -1.10 -10.59
N GLY A 26 -3.32 -2.10 -11.21
CA GLY A 26 -2.54 -3.11 -10.52
C GLY A 26 -1.10 -2.64 -10.34
N ILE A 27 -0.62 -2.64 -9.10
CA ILE A 27 0.78 -2.41 -8.77
C ILE A 27 1.37 -3.72 -8.25
N ASP A 28 2.51 -4.12 -8.80
CA ASP A 28 3.19 -5.34 -8.37
C ASP A 28 3.91 -5.08 -7.04
N LEU A 29 3.27 -5.49 -5.94
CA LEU A 29 3.72 -5.25 -4.58
C LEU A 29 3.78 -6.55 -3.78
N ILE A 30 4.94 -6.85 -3.20
CA ILE A 30 5.11 -7.91 -2.21
C ILE A 30 5.44 -7.26 -0.86
N ILE A 31 4.66 -7.57 0.16
CA ILE A 31 4.93 -7.18 1.54
C ILE A 31 5.49 -8.38 2.29
N THR A 32 6.66 -8.23 2.88
CA THR A 32 7.23 -9.21 3.81
C THR A 32 7.29 -8.62 5.21
N ILE A 33 6.97 -9.40 6.24
CA ILE A 33 7.14 -8.99 7.64
C ILE A 33 8.12 -9.96 8.27
N ASN A 34 9.16 -9.44 8.91
CA ASN A 34 10.18 -10.24 9.60
C ASN A 34 10.85 -11.30 8.69
N GLY A 35 10.90 -11.05 7.38
CA GLY A 35 11.50 -11.94 6.38
C GLY A 35 10.55 -12.96 5.75
N GLU A 36 9.28 -12.96 6.15
CA GLU A 36 8.26 -13.89 5.63
C GLU A 36 7.27 -13.15 4.73
N VAL A 37 6.89 -13.78 3.62
CA VAL A 37 5.80 -13.29 2.76
C VAL A 37 4.48 -13.56 3.46
N ILE A 38 3.70 -12.52 3.71
CA ILE A 38 2.46 -12.64 4.49
C ILE A 38 1.30 -12.98 3.56
N VAL A 39 0.63 -14.10 3.81
CA VAL A 39 -0.52 -14.59 3.05
C VAL A 39 -1.76 -14.53 3.94
N GLY A 40 -2.71 -13.65 3.62
CA GLY A 40 -4.02 -13.59 4.27
C GLY A 40 -4.15 -12.67 5.50
N ASP A 41 -3.04 -12.35 6.18
CA ASP A 41 -3.10 -11.57 7.44
C ASP A 41 -2.92 -10.05 7.28
N ILE A 42 -2.87 -9.55 6.03
CA ILE A 42 -2.81 -8.11 5.72
C ILE A 42 -4.20 -7.61 5.35
N MET A 43 -4.66 -6.56 6.03
CA MET A 43 -5.99 -5.97 5.85
C MET A 43 -5.95 -4.44 5.83
N ASN A 44 -7.07 -3.82 5.46
CA ASN A 44 -7.28 -2.37 5.52
C ASN A 44 -6.17 -1.56 4.83
N VAL A 45 -5.68 -2.05 3.69
CA VAL A 45 -4.60 -1.39 2.95
C VAL A 45 -5.10 -0.07 2.38
N LYS A 46 -4.37 1.00 2.66
CA LYS A 46 -4.73 2.37 2.27
C LYS A 46 -3.50 3.11 1.76
N ILE A 47 -3.71 3.91 0.73
CA ILE A 47 -2.78 4.97 0.34
C ILE A 47 -3.39 6.29 0.79
N SER A 48 -2.60 7.14 1.42
CA SER A 48 -3.03 8.51 1.72
C SER A 48 -1.96 9.53 1.37
N SER A 49 -2.38 10.66 0.83
CA SER A 49 -1.49 11.80 0.57
C SER A 49 -1.96 13.00 1.37
N THR A 50 -1.00 13.75 1.90
CA THR A 50 -1.27 15.05 2.52
C THR A 50 -0.77 16.10 1.53
N SER A 51 -1.71 16.85 0.93
CA SER A 51 -1.39 18.06 0.18
C SER A 51 -1.54 19.26 1.11
N GLU A 52 -0.67 20.27 0.99
CA GLU A 52 -0.71 21.48 1.82
C GLU A 52 -2.04 22.25 1.71
N THR A 53 -2.82 22.01 0.64
CA THR A 53 -4.02 22.78 0.31
C THR A 53 -5.32 21.96 0.24
N LYS A 54 -5.27 20.64 0.47
CA LYS A 54 -6.45 19.77 0.41
C LYS A 54 -6.57 18.85 1.62
N MET A 55 -7.81 18.47 1.96
CA MET A 55 -8.09 17.38 2.89
C MET A 55 -7.32 16.11 2.49
N GLN A 56 -6.86 15.36 3.48
CA GLN A 56 -6.19 14.07 3.29
C GLN A 56 -7.06 13.14 2.44
N GLU A 57 -6.60 12.84 1.23
CA GLU A 57 -7.25 11.87 0.37
C GLU A 57 -6.87 10.47 0.86
N ILE A 58 -7.88 9.64 1.14
CA ILE A 58 -7.70 8.26 1.59
C ILE A 58 -8.23 7.34 0.49
N ILE A 59 -7.34 6.55 -0.08
CA ILE A 59 -7.62 5.59 -1.13
C ILE A 59 -7.59 4.20 -0.52
N ASN A 60 -8.76 3.56 -0.42
CA ASN A 60 -8.86 2.17 0.01
C ASN A 60 -8.36 1.25 -1.11
N CYS A 61 -7.46 0.34 -0.77
CA CYS A 61 -6.79 -0.54 -1.71
C CYS A 61 -7.12 -2.01 -1.39
N GLY A 62 -7.20 -2.84 -2.43
CA GLY A 62 -7.17 -4.29 -2.28
C GLY A 62 -5.73 -4.78 -2.27
N TYR A 63 -5.43 -5.81 -1.49
CA TYR A 63 -4.11 -6.42 -1.50
C TYR A 63 -4.20 -7.94 -1.46
N TYR A 64 -3.40 -8.57 -2.31
CA TYR A 64 -2.99 -9.96 -2.18
C TYR A 64 -1.49 -10.03 -2.50
N PRO A 65 -0.75 -11.04 -1.99
CA PRO A 65 0.68 -11.13 -2.22
C PRO A 65 1.03 -11.03 -3.71
N GLY A 66 1.81 -10.03 -4.08
CA GLY A 66 2.21 -9.75 -5.46
C GLY A 66 1.36 -8.69 -6.18
N LYS A 67 0.20 -8.27 -5.63
CA LYS A 67 -0.61 -7.20 -6.25
C LYS A 67 -1.31 -6.31 -5.23
N LEU A 68 -1.07 -5.01 -5.37
CA LEU A 68 -1.87 -3.95 -4.79
C LEU A 68 -2.84 -3.41 -5.85
N SER A 69 -4.13 -3.53 -5.60
CA SER A 69 -5.19 -3.01 -6.48
C SER A 69 -5.63 -1.65 -5.96
N VAL A 70 -5.41 -0.61 -6.76
CA VAL A 70 -5.67 0.78 -6.36
C VAL A 70 -6.69 1.41 -7.31
N PRO A 71 -7.76 2.05 -6.80
CA PRO A 71 -8.68 2.83 -7.63
C PRO A 71 -7.96 3.91 -8.43
N GLU A 72 -8.15 3.91 -9.76
CA GLU A 72 -7.46 4.84 -10.67
C GLU A 72 -7.79 6.30 -10.38
N SER A 73 -9.06 6.59 -10.10
CA SER A 73 -9.58 7.95 -9.90
C SER A 73 -8.87 8.72 -8.79
N GLY A 74 -8.50 8.04 -7.70
CA GLY A 74 -7.74 8.64 -6.60
C GLY A 74 -6.23 8.51 -6.78
N PHE A 75 -5.74 7.45 -7.42
CA PHE A 75 -4.30 7.28 -7.56
C PHE A 75 -3.70 8.27 -8.55
N GLU A 76 -4.33 8.47 -9.71
CA GLU A 76 -3.82 9.35 -10.76
C GLU A 76 -3.95 10.84 -10.42
N SER A 77 -4.83 11.21 -9.49
CA SER A 77 -4.96 12.60 -9.02
C SER A 77 -3.71 13.08 -8.24
N ILE A 78 -2.96 12.16 -7.64
CA ILE A 78 -1.77 12.45 -6.84
C ILE A 78 -0.56 12.66 -7.78
N PRO A 79 0.20 13.76 -7.67
CA PRO A 79 1.42 13.94 -8.47
C PRO A 79 2.49 12.87 -8.18
N ASP A 80 3.24 12.44 -9.21
CA ASP A 80 4.28 11.40 -9.05
C ASP A 80 5.43 11.81 -8.13
N SER A 81 5.67 13.12 -7.99
CA SER A 81 6.65 13.71 -7.07
C SER A 81 6.17 13.75 -5.62
N SER A 82 4.88 13.49 -5.34
CA SER A 82 4.32 13.59 -4.01
C SER A 82 4.71 12.42 -3.11
N GLU A 83 4.83 12.71 -1.82
CA GLU A 83 4.88 11.69 -0.78
C GLU A 83 3.48 11.12 -0.53
N VAL A 84 3.44 9.80 -0.32
CA VAL A 84 2.24 9.06 0.05
C VAL A 84 2.56 8.16 1.24
N ASN A 85 1.55 7.87 2.05
CA ASN A 85 1.62 6.90 3.12
C ASN A 85 0.88 5.64 2.69
N LEU A 86 1.60 4.54 2.50
CA LEU A 86 1.01 3.21 2.41
C LEU A 86 0.83 2.68 3.84
N SER A 87 -0.41 2.43 4.25
CA SER A 87 -0.72 1.87 5.56
C SER A 87 -1.54 0.61 5.45
N PHE A 88 -1.34 -0.31 6.38
CA PHE A 88 -2.08 -1.56 6.46
C PHE A 88 -2.06 -2.11 7.87
N ASP A 89 -3.05 -2.95 8.15
CA ASP A 89 -3.15 -3.73 9.38
C ASP A 89 -2.57 -5.12 9.13
N PHE A 90 -1.86 -5.65 10.12
CA PHE A 90 -1.31 -7.00 10.13
C PHE A 90 -1.73 -7.74 11.40
N TYR A 91 -2.30 -8.93 11.23
CA TYR A 91 -2.62 -9.84 12.32
C TYR A 91 -1.52 -10.91 12.44
N GLY A 92 -0.51 -10.62 13.25
CA GLY A 92 0.57 -11.56 13.51
C GLY A 92 0.31 -12.45 14.72
N ASP A 93 0.90 -13.65 14.73
CA ASP A 93 0.90 -14.51 15.91
C ASP A 93 1.81 -13.96 17.02
N SER A 94 1.33 -14.03 18.25
CA SER A 94 2.09 -13.69 19.45
C SER A 94 1.84 -14.72 20.55
N LEU A 95 2.74 -14.77 21.54
CA LEU A 95 2.71 -15.73 22.66
C LEU A 95 1.39 -15.69 23.49
N GLY A 96 0.53 -14.70 23.28
CA GLY A 96 -0.79 -14.58 23.93
C GLY A 96 -1.98 -14.47 22.96
N GLY A 97 -1.81 -14.81 21.68
CA GLY A 97 -2.85 -14.75 20.64
C GLY A 97 -2.50 -13.84 19.47
N ARG A 98 -3.49 -13.52 18.64
CA ARG A 98 -3.31 -12.62 17.49
C ARG A 98 -3.06 -11.19 17.95
N LYS A 99 -1.95 -10.61 17.48
CA LYS A 99 -1.59 -9.22 17.71
C LYS A 99 -1.86 -8.41 16.46
N LEU A 100 -2.67 -7.36 16.60
CA LEU A 100 -2.89 -6.36 15.56
C LEU A 100 -1.74 -5.34 15.58
N SER A 101 -1.06 -5.20 14.45
CA SER A 101 -0.04 -4.17 14.21
C SER A 101 -0.48 -3.29 13.04
N ASN A 102 -0.40 -1.97 13.22
CA ASN A 102 -0.63 -1.01 12.14
C ASN A 102 0.72 -0.50 11.62
N PHE A 103 0.97 -0.68 10.34
CA PHE A 103 2.16 -0.17 9.67
C PHE A 103 1.79 1.02 8.80
N ARG A 104 2.65 2.03 8.77
CA ARG A 104 2.53 3.23 7.95
C ARG A 104 3.88 3.59 7.36
N ILE A 105 4.00 3.40 6.06
CA ILE A 105 5.24 3.56 5.31
C ILE A 105 5.10 4.78 4.42
N LYS A 106 5.93 5.78 4.66
CA LYS A 106 6.04 6.95 3.79
C LYS A 106 6.91 6.60 2.57
N LEU A 107 6.39 6.86 1.38
CA LEU A 107 6.95 6.53 0.07
C LEU A 107 6.79 7.71 -0.88
N MET A 108 7.58 7.78 -1.95
CA MET A 108 7.22 8.63 -3.09
C MET A 108 6.24 7.88 -4.00
N LYS A 109 5.20 8.55 -4.53
CA LYS A 109 4.23 7.92 -5.44
C LYS A 109 4.92 7.20 -6.60
N ARG A 110 5.92 7.83 -7.22
CA ARG A 110 6.69 7.22 -8.32
C ARG A 110 7.27 5.84 -8.03
N TRP A 111 7.58 5.51 -6.76
CA TRP A 111 8.12 4.19 -6.42
C TRP A 111 7.09 3.07 -6.56
N LEU A 112 5.80 3.40 -6.43
CA LEU A 112 4.69 2.47 -6.68
C LEU A 112 4.44 2.23 -8.17
N LYS A 113 5.11 2.96 -9.07
CA LYS A 113 5.05 2.76 -10.52
C LYS A 113 6.22 1.94 -11.07
N SER A 114 7.13 1.47 -10.21
CA SER A 114 8.20 0.56 -10.64
C SER A 114 7.61 -0.77 -11.11
N SER A 115 8.36 -1.51 -11.92
CA SER A 115 7.94 -2.83 -12.43
C SER A 115 7.61 -3.82 -11.32
N TYR A 116 8.28 -3.74 -10.18
CA TYR A 116 7.83 -4.36 -8.93
C TYR A 116 8.40 -3.62 -7.72
N LEU A 117 7.72 -3.78 -6.59
CA LEU A 117 8.15 -3.29 -5.29
C LEU A 117 8.07 -4.41 -4.25
N ILE A 118 9.16 -4.63 -3.53
CA ILE A 118 9.18 -5.50 -2.35
C ILE A 118 9.37 -4.61 -1.12
N LEU A 119 8.33 -4.54 -0.30
CA LEU A 119 8.34 -3.83 0.97
C LEU A 119 8.68 -4.81 2.08
N HIS A 120 9.85 -4.66 2.68
CA HIS A 120 10.25 -5.41 3.86
C HIS A 120 9.95 -4.60 5.11
N VAL A 121 9.13 -5.15 6.01
CA VAL A 121 8.83 -4.57 7.32
C VAL A 121 9.49 -5.42 8.38
N PHE A 122 10.16 -4.77 9.33
CA PHE A 122 10.83 -5.43 10.44
C PHE A 122 10.22 -4.95 11.76
N ASP A 123 9.50 -5.83 12.45
CA ASP A 123 8.95 -5.56 13.76
C ASP A 123 10.07 -5.61 14.82
N LEU A 124 10.29 -4.50 15.51
CA LEU A 124 11.33 -4.39 16.54
C LEU A 124 10.87 -4.88 17.92
N ASN A 125 9.68 -5.47 18.01
CA ASN A 125 9.32 -6.35 19.13
C ASN A 125 10.08 -7.67 19.06
N ASP A 126 10.49 -8.11 17.86
CA ASP A 126 11.40 -9.23 17.69
C ASP A 126 12.83 -8.82 18.08
N LYS A 127 13.42 -9.56 19.01
CA LYS A 127 14.78 -9.33 19.52
C LYS A 127 15.83 -9.40 18.40
N LYS A 128 15.63 -10.22 17.36
CA LYS A 128 16.51 -10.32 16.20
C LYS A 128 16.64 -8.96 15.52
N TYR A 129 15.52 -8.35 15.16
CA TYR A 129 15.49 -7.09 14.42
C TYR A 129 15.77 -5.88 15.32
N LYS A 130 15.33 -5.88 16.59
CA LYS A 130 15.61 -4.82 17.58
C LYS A 130 17.10 -4.54 17.77
N ARG A 131 17.93 -5.58 17.68
CA ARG A 131 19.40 -5.50 17.82
C ARG A 131 20.08 -4.89 16.60
N ILE A 132 19.47 -5.01 15.43
CA ILE A 132 20.07 -4.64 14.15
C ILE A 132 19.64 -3.24 13.74
N PHE A 133 18.36 -2.90 13.96
CA PHE A 133 17.74 -1.71 13.41
C PHE A 133 17.27 -0.72 14.47
N GLU A 134 17.18 0.54 14.07
CA GLU A 134 16.47 1.60 14.77
C GLU A 134 15.02 1.71 14.30
N PRO A 135 14.09 2.07 15.21
CA PRO A 135 12.71 2.32 14.84
C PRO A 135 12.62 3.51 13.89
N ILE A 136 11.61 3.51 13.02
CA ILE A 136 11.37 4.61 12.09
C ILE A 136 11.08 5.93 12.81
N SER A 137 10.40 5.87 13.96
CA SER A 137 10.10 6.99 14.83
C SER A 137 9.98 6.48 16.27
N LYS A 138 9.98 7.40 17.24
CA LYS A 138 9.87 7.03 18.66
C LYS A 138 8.55 6.29 18.97
N ASP A 139 7.49 6.58 18.21
CA ASP A 139 6.15 6.06 18.43
C ASP A 139 5.84 4.80 17.59
N GLN A 140 6.76 4.40 16.70
CA GLN A 140 6.58 3.28 15.78
C GLN A 140 7.72 2.28 15.95
N ASN A 141 7.44 1.20 16.68
CA ASN A 141 8.43 0.16 17.01
C ASN A 141 8.67 -0.83 15.84
N TYR A 142 8.86 -0.33 14.64
CA TYR A 142 9.20 -1.08 13.45
C TYR A 142 10.12 -0.26 12.54
N THR A 143 10.72 -0.91 11.55
CA THR A 143 11.40 -0.22 10.46
C THR A 143 11.06 -0.90 9.13
N PHE A 144 11.50 -0.34 8.01
CA PHE A 144 11.26 -0.94 6.71
C PHE A 144 12.42 -0.73 5.73
N SER A 145 12.54 -1.61 4.75
CA SER A 145 13.39 -1.46 3.57
C SER A 145 12.59 -1.75 2.30
N ILE A 146 13.08 -1.25 1.18
CA ILE A 146 12.42 -1.38 -0.12
C ILE A 146 13.41 -1.93 -1.12
N THR A 147 12.94 -2.88 -1.94
CA THR A 147 13.68 -3.43 -3.06
C THR A 147 12.82 -3.33 -4.32
N SER A 148 13.39 -2.79 -5.39
CA SER A 148 12.81 -2.62 -6.73
C SER A 148 13.98 -2.62 -7.73
N PRO A 149 13.77 -2.90 -9.03
CA PRO A 149 14.83 -2.80 -10.03
C PRO A 149 15.45 -1.40 -10.10
N ASP A 150 14.63 -0.38 -9.84
CA ASP A 150 15.03 1.01 -9.99
C ASP A 150 15.59 1.60 -8.68
N TYR A 151 15.22 1.00 -7.54
CA TYR A 151 15.54 1.54 -6.22
C TYR A 151 15.76 0.44 -5.19
N SER A 152 16.82 0.57 -4.40
CA SER A 152 17.00 -0.22 -3.17
C SER A 152 17.30 0.73 -2.00
N PHE A 153 16.49 0.66 -0.94
CA PHE A 153 16.68 1.45 0.26
C PHE A 153 16.87 0.53 1.45
N ILE A 154 18.10 0.46 1.97
CA ILE A 154 18.41 -0.25 3.21
C ILE A 154 18.47 0.78 4.35
N ARG A 155 17.73 0.55 5.43
CA ARG A 155 17.79 1.39 6.63
C ARG A 155 19.14 1.24 7.34
N VAL A 156 19.63 2.36 7.89
CA VAL A 156 20.85 2.39 8.69
C VAL A 156 20.74 1.42 9.87
N THR A 157 21.73 0.54 10.00
CA THR A 157 21.82 -0.45 11.08
C THR A 157 22.55 0.13 12.28
N LYS A 158 22.12 -0.21 13.50
CA LYS A 158 22.80 0.16 14.77
C LYS A 158 24.23 -0.35 14.82
N LYS A 159 24.47 -1.52 14.23
CA LYS A 159 25.78 -2.14 14.18
C LYS A 159 26.47 -1.71 12.89
N LYS A 160 27.65 -1.09 13.00
CA LYS A 160 28.57 -0.99 11.86
C LYS A 160 28.89 -2.42 11.45
N ILE A 161 28.47 -2.83 10.25
CA ILE A 161 29.02 -4.02 9.62
C ILE A 161 30.51 -3.69 9.47
N LYS A 162 31.38 -4.38 10.22
CA LYS A 162 32.81 -4.31 9.93
C LYS A 162 32.96 -4.88 8.53
N GLN A 163 33.34 -4.01 7.59
CA GLN A 163 33.80 -4.40 6.26
C GLN A 163 35.10 -5.18 6.40
#